data_AF-A0A447N8U3-F1
#
_entry.id   AF-A0A447N8U3-F1
#
_cell.length_a   1.000
_cell.length_b   1.000
_cell.length_c   1.000
_cell.angle_alpha   90.00
_cell.angle_beta   90.00
_cell.angle_gamma   90.00
#
_symmetry.space_group_name_H-M   'P 1'
#
loop_
_entity.id
_entity.type
_entity.pdbx_description
1 polymer ?
#
loop_
_entity_poly.entity_id
_entity_poly.type
_entity_poly.pdbx_seq_one_letter_code
_entity_poly.pdbx_strand_id
1 'polypeptide(L)'
;MLMLQRRDDPDFWQSVTGSIEEGETALQAAVREVKEEVTIDVAAEQLTLIDCQRTVEFEIFSHLRHRYAPGVMPQYRILVLPCVTA
;
A
#
# COMPACT_ATOMS: atom_id res chain seq x y z
N MET A 1 1.17 -12.79 9.25
CA MET A 1 1.00 -11.47 8.59
C MET A 1 2.24 -10.64 8.89
N LEU A 2 2.83 -10.01 7.87
CA LEU A 2 3.95 -9.08 8.04
C LEU A 2 3.42 -7.68 8.39
N MET A 3 3.99 -7.06 9.41
CA MET A 3 3.71 -5.69 9.82
C MET A 3 5.02 -4.90 9.85
N LEU A 4 4.95 -3.68 9.32
CA LEU A 4 6.02 -2.71 9.21
C LEU A 4 5.69 -1.53 10.12
N GLN A 5 6.66 -1.11 10.92
CA GLN A 5 6.55 0.10 11.74
C GLN A 5 6.88 1.31 10.87
N ARG A 6 6.03 2.33 10.90
CA ARG A 6 6.32 3.58 10.18
C ARG A 6 7.46 4.35 10.86
N ARG A 7 8.25 5.07 10.05
CA ARG A 7 9.32 5.94 10.57
C ARG A 7 8.80 7.26 11.14
N ASP A 8 7.67 7.76 10.62
CA ASP A 8 7.07 9.04 11.02
C ASP A 8 6.10 8.91 12.20
N ASP A 9 5.60 7.71 12.47
CA ASP A 9 4.80 7.38 13.66
C ASP A 9 5.16 5.97 14.18
N PRO A 10 5.97 5.87 15.25
CA PRO A 10 6.38 4.58 15.84
C PRO A 10 5.22 3.75 16.41
N ASP A 11 4.10 4.36 16.74
CA ASP A 11 2.91 3.65 17.23
C ASP A 11 2.08 3.09 16.07
N PHE A 12 2.41 3.48 14.84
CA PHE A 12 1.70 3.07 13.63
C PHE A 12 2.37 1.87 12.96
N TRP A 13 1.69 0.72 13.05
CA TRP A 13 2.07 -0.50 12.36
C TRP A 13 1.11 -0.79 11.22
N GLN A 14 1.65 -1.15 10.06
CA GLN A 14 0.87 -1.39 8.86
C GLN A 14 1.46 -2.51 8.00
N SER A 15 0.68 -3.04 7.05
CA SER A 15 1.27 -3.79 5.95
C SER A 15 1.84 -2.84 4.89
N VAL A 16 2.31 -3.37 3.76
CA VAL A 16 2.76 -2.56 2.63
C VAL A 16 1.62 -1.67 2.14
N THR A 17 1.87 -0.38 1.94
CA THR A 17 0.88 0.56 1.38
C THR A 17 1.55 1.56 0.48
N GLY A 18 0.84 2.03 -0.54
CA GLY A 18 1.29 3.17 -1.31
C GLY A 18 0.19 3.81 -2.13
N SER A 19 0.56 4.91 -2.78
CA SER A 19 -0.32 5.61 -3.71
C SER A 19 -0.28 4.91 -5.07
N ILE A 20 -1.39 4.99 -5.81
CA ILE A 20 -1.42 4.62 -7.22
C ILE A 20 -0.95 5.84 -8.01
N GLU A 21 0.09 5.67 -8.82
CA GLU A 21 0.62 6.75 -9.66
C GLU A 21 -0.21 6.97 -10.93
N GLU A 22 -0.01 8.12 -11.59
CA GLU A 22 -0.73 8.43 -12.84
C GLU A 22 -0.37 7.43 -13.95
N GLY A 23 -1.41 6.84 -14.56
CA GLY A 23 -1.24 5.80 -15.59
C GLY A 23 -0.96 4.40 -15.03
N GLU A 24 -0.91 4.23 -13.71
CA GLU A 24 -0.69 2.95 -13.05
C GLU A 24 -2.03 2.27 -12.67
N THR A 25 -2.11 0.95 -12.84
CA THR A 25 -3.19 0.13 -12.27
C THR A 25 -2.90 -0.17 -10.81
N ALA A 26 -3.96 -0.46 -10.05
CA ALA A 26 -3.80 -0.75 -8.63
C ALA A 26 -2.95 -2.00 -8.34
N LEU A 27 -2.93 -2.97 -9.26
CA LEU A 27 -2.06 -4.15 -9.19
C LEU A 27 -0.58 -3.80 -9.46
N GLN A 28 -0.31 -2.92 -10.44
CA GLN A 28 1.04 -2.43 -10.73
C GLN A 28 1.60 -1.68 -9.52
N ALA A 29 0.79 -0.81 -8.90
CA ALA A 29 1.15 -0.11 -7.67
C ALA A 29 1.51 -1.09 -6.55
N ALA A 30 0.68 -2.12 -6.34
CA ALA A 30 0.94 -3.12 -5.31
C ALA A 30 2.27 -3.88 -5.55
N VAL A 31 2.59 -4.24 -6.79
CA VAL A 31 3.87 -4.89 -7.13
C VAL A 31 5.05 -3.95 -6.89
N ARG A 32 4.94 -2.69 -7.30
CA ARG A 32 5.98 -1.67 -7.10
C ARG A 32 6.24 -1.42 -5.62
N GLU A 33 5.20 -1.20 -4.82
CA GLU A 33 5.31 -0.92 -3.38
C GLU A 33 5.88 -2.11 -2.60
N VAL A 34 5.51 -3.35 -2.96
CA VAL A 34 6.10 -4.55 -2.33
C VAL A 34 7.61 -4.62 -2.61
N LYS A 35 8.03 -4.28 -3.83
CA LYS A 35 9.45 -4.23 -4.17
C LYS A 35 10.18 -3.10 -3.46
N GLU A 36 9.59 -1.91 -3.38
CA GLU A 36 10.21 -0.73 -2.77
C GLU A 36 10.29 -0.81 -1.24
N GLU A 37 9.23 -1.25 -0.57
CA GLU A 37 9.17 -1.26 0.90
C GLU A 37 9.83 -2.48 1.54
N VAL A 38 9.75 -3.66 0.91
CA VAL A 38 10.24 -4.92 1.50
C VAL A 38 11.22 -5.68 0.62
N THR A 39 11.62 -5.13 -0.52
CA THR A 39 12.64 -5.73 -1.42
C THR A 39 12.24 -7.12 -1.95
N ILE A 40 10.94 -7.38 -2.08
CA ILE A 40 10.42 -8.61 -2.68
C ILE A 40 10.05 -8.34 -4.14
N ASP A 41 10.65 -9.08 -5.06
CA ASP A 41 10.33 -8.97 -6.49
C ASP A 41 9.38 -10.11 -6.87
N VAL A 42 8.08 -9.80 -6.88
CA VAL A 42 6.99 -10.76 -7.14
C VAL A 42 7.21 -11.56 -8.42
N ALA A 43 7.70 -10.91 -9.49
CA ALA A 43 7.92 -11.57 -10.78
C ALA A 43 9.19 -12.44 -10.77
N ALA A 44 10.30 -11.93 -10.21
CA ALA A 44 11.56 -12.67 -10.15
C ALA A 44 11.46 -13.89 -9.22
N GLU A 45 10.68 -13.77 -8.14
CA GLU A 45 10.46 -14.82 -7.16
C GLU A 45 9.30 -15.77 -7.51
N GLN A 46 8.64 -15.57 -8.67
CA GLN A 46 7.51 -16.38 -9.14
C GLN A 46 6.33 -16.44 -8.15
N LEU A 47 6.14 -15.33 -7.44
CA LEU A 47 5.08 -15.17 -6.46
C LEU A 47 3.78 -14.73 -7.14
N THR A 48 2.65 -15.07 -6.53
CA THR A 48 1.34 -14.61 -6.99
C THR A 48 0.83 -13.51 -6.08
N LEU A 49 0.41 -12.38 -6.68
CA LEU A 49 -0.31 -11.33 -5.98
C LEU A 49 -1.82 -11.58 -6.15
N ILE A 50 -2.54 -11.72 -5.04
CA ILE A 50 -3.99 -11.97 -5.07
C ILE A 50 -4.74 -10.65 -4.94
N ASP A 51 -5.52 -10.28 -5.97
CA ASP A 51 -6.45 -9.16 -5.87
C ASP A 51 -7.64 -9.54 -4.98
N CYS A 52 -7.70 -8.92 -3.81
CA CYS A 52 -8.77 -9.13 -2.85
C CYS A 52 -10.11 -8.47 -3.25
N GLN A 53 -10.14 -7.67 -4.33
CA GLN A 53 -11.33 -6.99 -4.85
C GLN A 53 -12.10 -6.22 -3.77
N ARG A 54 -11.36 -5.57 -2.87
CA ARG A 54 -11.91 -4.73 -1.81
C ARG A 54 -11.38 -3.32 -1.94
N THR A 55 -12.25 -2.37 -1.65
CA THR A 55 -11.92 -0.94 -1.60
C THR A 55 -12.62 -0.37 -0.38
N VAL A 56 -11.88 0.42 0.39
CA VAL A 56 -12.35 1.02 1.64
C VAL A 56 -11.96 2.49 1.66
N GLU A 57 -12.91 3.38 1.90
CA GLU A 57 -12.64 4.80 2.07
C GLU A 57 -12.58 5.11 3.57
N PHE A 58 -11.54 5.83 3.99
CA PHE A 58 -11.33 6.19 5.40
C PHE A 58 -10.68 7.56 5.51
N GLU A 59 -11.00 8.28 6.58
CA GLU A 59 -10.43 9.60 6.81
C GLU A 59 -8.92 9.54 7.06
N ILE A 60 -8.18 10.43 6.41
CA ILE A 60 -6.73 10.60 6.66
C ILE A 60 -6.52 11.04 8.10
N PHE A 61 -5.66 10.33 8.82
CA PHE A 61 -5.23 10.76 10.14
C PHE A 61 -4.74 12.20 10.10
N SER A 62 -5.24 13.03 11.02
CA SER A 62 -4.99 14.47 11.06
C SER A 62 -3.50 14.82 11.02
N HIS A 63 -2.66 14.04 11.69
CA HIS A 63 -1.22 14.23 11.73
C HIS A 63 -0.51 13.85 10.40
N LEU A 64 -1.09 13.01 9.54
CA LEU A 64 -0.55 12.65 8.22
C LEU A 64 -1.10 13.50 7.07
N ARG A 65 -2.16 14.30 7.30
CA ARG A 65 -2.80 15.14 6.27
C ARG A 65 -1.84 16.11 5.59
N HIS A 66 -0.80 16.57 6.27
CA HIS A 66 0.17 17.51 5.72
C HIS A 66 0.92 16.97 4.49
N ARG A 67 0.90 15.65 4.26
CA ARG A 67 1.51 15.01 3.08
C ARG A 67 0.63 15.09 1.82
N TYR A 68 -0.61 15.55 1.94
CA TYR A 68 -1.58 15.61 0.85
C TYR A 68 -1.88 17.05 0.45
N ALA A 69 -2.24 17.26 -0.81
CA ALA A 69 -2.63 18.58 -1.31
C ALA A 69 -3.89 19.11 -0.58
N PRO A 70 -4.06 20.44 -0.45
CA PRO A 70 -5.25 21.02 0.15
C PRO A 70 -6.53 20.54 -0.56
N GLY A 71 -7.54 20.12 0.22
CA GLY A 71 -8.82 19.68 -0.33
C GLY A 71 -8.87 18.23 -0.85
N VAL A 72 -7.79 17.46 -0.69
CA VAL A 72 -7.80 16.02 -0.98
C VAL A 72 -8.82 15.32 -0.07
N MET A 73 -9.87 14.79 -0.69
CA MET A 73 -10.84 13.91 -0.06
C MET A 73 -10.22 12.52 0.17
N PRO A 74 -10.63 11.78 1.22
CA PRO A 74 -10.10 10.45 1.50
C PRO A 74 -10.42 9.49 0.35
N GLN A 75 -9.43 9.17 -0.48
CA GLN A 75 -9.59 8.16 -1.51
C GLN A 75 -8.36 7.25 -1.52
N TYR A 76 -8.30 6.35 -0.54
CA TYR A 76 -7.30 5.29 -0.53
C TYR A 76 -7.97 4.02 -1.03
N ARG A 77 -7.50 3.53 -2.18
CA ARG A 77 -7.85 2.20 -2.64
C ARG A 77 -6.84 1.25 -2.02
N ILE A 78 -7.12 0.71 -0.83
CA ILE A 78 -6.24 -0.32 -0.28
C ILE A 78 -6.52 -1.64 -1.03
N LEU A 79 -5.60 -2.06 -1.91
CA LEU A 79 -5.49 -3.50 -2.22
C LEU A 79 -4.75 -4.15 -1.06
N VAL A 80 -5.50 -4.73 -0.13
CA VAL A 80 -4.89 -5.40 1.01
C VAL A 80 -4.33 -6.75 0.58
N LEU A 81 -3.03 -6.89 0.85
CA LEU A 81 -2.19 -8.08 0.99
C LEU A 81 -1.91 -8.88 -0.29
N PRO A 82 -0.65 -8.92 -0.77
CA PRO A 82 -0.16 -10.12 -1.41
C PRO A 82 -0.26 -11.26 -0.38
N CYS A 83 -1.22 -12.15 -0.55
CA CYS A 83 -1.01 -13.50 -0.09
C CYS A 83 0.09 -14.07 -1.00
N VAL A 84 1.35 -13.82 -0.64
CA VAL A 84 2.49 -14.48 -1.25
C VAL A 84 2.39 -15.94 -0.84
N THR A 85 1.70 -16.75 -1.63
CA THR A 85 1.75 -18.21 -1.49
C THR A 85 3.04 -18.69 -2.15
N ALA A 86 3.92 -19.29 -1.34
CA ALA A 86 5.01 -20.13 -1.83
C ALA A 86 4.47 -21.43 -2.43
#